data_AF-A0A3D0DMA2-F1
#
_entry.id   AF-A0A3D0DMA2-F1
#
_cell.length_a   1.000
_cell.length_b   1.000
_cell.length_c   1.000
_cell.angle_alpha   90.00
_cell.angle_beta   90.00
_cell.angle_gamma   90.00
#
_symmetry.space_group_name_H-M   'P 1'
#
loop_
_entity.id
_entity.type
_entity.pdbx_description
1 polymer ?
#
loop_
_entity_poly.entity_id
_entity_poly.type
_entity_poly.pdbx_seq_one_letter_code
_entity_poly.pdbx_strand_id
1 'polypeptide(L)'
;HHDHDDDEEEHEHHHHHHHYDENGVCSCGHHHHHHDADEVFTSWGKETAHKYSEDELKTILDKLSVEEDNEFGIILRAKGIVPDKEGKWLEFDLVPGEYEVRTGSPDYTGKLCVIGSKLDETKIAEAFGL
;
A
#
# COMPACT_ATOMS: atom_id res chain seq x y z
N HIS A 1 -57.58 23.19 2.07
CA HIS A 1 -57.12 23.14 3.47
C HIS A 1 -56.82 21.68 3.77
N HIS A 2 -55.67 21.22 4.25
CA HIS A 2 -54.32 21.74 4.54
C HIS A 2 -53.45 20.47 4.79
N ASP A 3 -52.15 20.56 4.52
CA ASP A 3 -51.06 19.56 4.62
C ASP A 3 -50.79 18.88 5.99
N HIS A 4 -50.18 17.67 5.93
CA HIS A 4 -49.09 17.08 6.76
C HIS A 4 -48.94 15.60 6.29
N ASP A 5 -47.84 15.09 5.70
CA ASP A 5 -46.42 14.91 6.12
C ASP A 5 -46.21 13.96 7.33
N ASP A 6 -45.08 13.23 7.26
CA ASP A 6 -44.49 12.19 8.16
C ASP A 6 -44.98 10.74 7.94
N ASP A 7 -44.21 9.82 7.33
CA ASP A 7 -42.99 9.11 7.80
C ASP A 7 -43.25 8.02 8.85
N GLU A 8 -42.35 7.03 8.88
CA GLU A 8 -42.16 6.00 9.92
C GLU A 8 -42.74 4.59 9.65
N GLU A 9 -42.01 3.83 8.81
CA GLU A 9 -41.86 2.39 8.98
C GLU A 9 -41.13 2.10 10.32
N GLU A 10 -41.88 2.02 11.43
CA GLU A 10 -41.32 1.66 12.74
C GLU A 10 -41.09 0.15 12.87
N HIS A 11 -39.84 -0.22 12.61
CA HIS A 11 -39.04 -1.27 13.23
C HIS A 11 -39.69 -2.10 14.36
N GLU A 12 -39.74 -3.41 14.14
CA GLU A 12 -39.92 -4.43 15.18
C GLU A 12 -38.76 -4.39 16.20
N HIS A 13 -38.87 -3.53 17.21
CA HIS A 13 -37.92 -3.46 18.33
C HIS A 13 -38.08 -4.69 19.24
N HIS A 14 -37.39 -5.77 18.90
CA HIS A 14 -37.09 -6.86 19.83
C HIS A 14 -36.22 -6.31 20.97
N HIS A 15 -36.85 -6.02 22.11
CA HIS A 15 -36.18 -5.74 23.38
C HIS A 15 -35.33 -6.94 23.82
N HIS A 16 -34.07 -6.97 23.42
CA HIS A 16 -33.08 -7.86 24.00
C HIS A 16 -32.70 -7.35 25.40
N HIS A 17 -33.25 -8.01 26.43
CA HIS A 17 -32.82 -7.87 27.81
C HIS A 17 -31.34 -8.27 27.94
N HIS A 18 -30.43 -7.30 28.03
CA HIS A 18 -29.04 -7.54 28.39
C HIS A 18 -28.95 -7.74 29.91
N HIS A 19 -28.95 -9.01 30.35
CA HIS A 19 -28.50 -9.36 31.69
C HIS A 19 -26.98 -9.15 31.78
N TYR A 20 -26.54 -8.14 32.53
CA TYR A 20 -25.16 -8.02 32.97
C TYR A 20 -25.00 -8.88 34.22
N ASP A 21 -24.25 -9.99 34.12
CA ASP A 21 -23.68 -10.62 35.31
C ASP A 21 -22.52 -9.77 35.81
N GLU A 22 -22.31 -9.75 37.14
CA GLU A 22 -21.29 -8.97 37.85
C GLU A 22 -19.84 -9.31 37.43
N ASN A 23 -19.66 -10.26 36.51
CA ASN A 23 -18.37 -10.63 35.93
C ASN A 23 -18.12 -10.12 34.50
N GLY A 24 -19.01 -9.32 33.92
CA GLY A 24 -18.70 -8.59 32.67
C GLY A 24 -18.35 -9.48 31.47
N VAL A 25 -18.84 -10.71 31.41
CA VAL A 25 -18.64 -11.62 30.27
C VAL A 25 -19.94 -11.78 29.52
N CYS A 26 -20.05 -11.16 28.35
CA CYS A 26 -21.18 -11.37 27.45
C CYS A 26 -21.03 -12.74 26.77
N SER A 27 -21.95 -13.67 27.03
CA SER A 27 -22.15 -14.92 26.26
C SER A 27 -22.77 -14.69 24.88
N CYS A 28 -22.59 -13.49 24.32
CA CYS A 28 -22.93 -13.19 22.96
C CYS A 28 -21.68 -13.51 22.14
N GLY A 29 -21.71 -14.67 21.45
CA GLY A 29 -20.67 -15.15 20.54
C GLY A 29 -20.51 -14.24 19.32
N HIS A 30 -20.16 -12.98 19.55
CA HIS A 30 -19.53 -12.12 18.58
C HIS A 30 -18.08 -12.57 18.55
N HIS A 31 -17.84 -13.63 17.78
CA HIS A 31 -16.56 -13.74 17.12
C HIS A 31 -16.45 -12.43 16.33
N HIS A 32 -15.74 -11.48 16.92
CA HIS A 32 -15.06 -10.47 16.16
C HIS A 32 -14.28 -11.26 15.13
N HIS A 33 -14.85 -11.39 13.93
CA HIS A 33 -14.05 -11.62 12.76
C HIS A 33 -13.01 -10.52 12.86
N HIS A 34 -11.79 -10.91 13.27
CA HIS A 34 -10.64 -10.18 12.84
C HIS A 34 -10.91 -9.90 11.37
N HIS A 35 -10.88 -8.62 11.01
CA HIS A 35 -10.54 -8.29 9.66
C HIS A 35 -9.11 -8.79 9.49
N ASP A 36 -8.98 -10.09 9.23
CA ASP A 36 -7.89 -10.71 8.52
C ASP A 36 -7.99 -10.17 7.09
N ALA A 37 -7.81 -8.86 6.93
CA ALA A 37 -7.21 -8.31 5.73
C ALA A 37 -5.73 -8.72 5.75
N ASP A 38 -5.48 -10.02 5.90
CA ASP A 38 -4.18 -10.66 5.95
C ASP A 38 -3.52 -10.42 4.60
N GLU A 39 -2.67 -9.39 4.59
CA GLU A 39 -1.42 -9.32 3.86
C GLU A 39 -1.45 -9.78 2.39
N VAL A 40 -2.47 -9.39 1.61
CA VAL A 40 -2.38 -9.58 0.16
C VAL A 40 -1.21 -8.75 -0.39
N PHE A 41 -0.88 -7.64 0.26
CA PHE A 41 0.17 -6.73 -0.18
C PHE A 41 1.26 -6.54 0.88
N THR A 42 2.49 -6.87 0.50
CA THR A 42 3.72 -6.61 1.24
C THR A 42 4.34 -5.30 0.77
N SER A 43 5.00 -4.59 1.69
CA SER A 43 5.81 -3.41 1.38
C SER A 43 7.27 -3.70 1.65
N TRP A 44 8.10 -3.62 0.61
CA TRP A 44 9.54 -3.67 0.71
C TRP A 44 10.10 -2.25 0.69
N GLY A 45 10.82 -1.86 1.73
CA GLY A 45 11.43 -0.54 1.84
C GLY A 45 12.90 -0.64 2.18
N LYS A 46 13.76 0.08 1.44
CA LYS A 46 15.20 0.08 1.70
C LYS A 46 15.84 1.43 1.45
N GLU A 47 16.77 1.81 2.32
CA GLU A 47 17.60 2.99 2.12
C GLU A 47 18.82 2.64 1.25
N THR A 48 19.22 3.55 0.37
CA THR A 48 20.32 3.36 -0.56
C THR A 48 21.17 4.62 -0.70
N ALA A 49 22.49 4.43 -0.69
CA ALA A 49 23.46 5.47 -1.07
C ALA A 49 23.87 5.36 -2.56
N HIS A 50 23.28 4.41 -3.29
CA HIS A 50 23.57 4.20 -4.70
C HIS A 50 23.05 5.36 -5.54
N LYS A 51 23.82 5.73 -6.56
CA LYS A 51 23.48 6.82 -7.48
C LYS A 51 23.00 6.24 -8.79
N TYR A 52 21.83 6.68 -9.26
CA TYR A 52 21.21 6.17 -10.47
C TYR A 52 21.10 7.29 -11.49
N SER A 53 21.40 6.99 -12.76
CA SER A 53 20.99 7.86 -13.85
C SER A 53 19.50 7.68 -14.16
N GLU A 54 18.90 8.67 -14.82
CA GLU A 54 17.51 8.61 -15.25
C GLU A 54 17.23 7.39 -16.15
N ASP A 55 18.12 7.06 -17.08
CA ASP A 55 18.01 5.88 -17.95
C ASP A 55 18.10 4.54 -17.19
N GLU A 56 19.00 4.45 -16.19
CA GLU A 56 19.10 3.26 -15.33
C GLU A 56 17.82 3.06 -14.53
N LEU A 57 17.29 4.13 -13.92
CA LEU A 57 16.02 4.11 -13.21
C LEU A 57 14.89 3.66 -14.12
N LYS A 58 14.74 4.26 -15.31
CA LYS A 58 13.71 3.89 -16.29
C LYS A 58 13.80 2.41 -16.67
N THR A 59 15.01 1.87 -16.83
CA THR A 59 15.21 0.45 -17.14
C THR A 59 14.75 -0.45 -15.98
N ILE A 60 14.99 -0.04 -14.73
CA ILE A 60 14.52 -0.78 -13.55
C ILE A 60 12.99 -0.69 -13.46
N LEU A 61 12.43 0.51 -13.62
CA LEU A 61 10.98 0.75 -13.56
C LEU A 61 10.23 -0.01 -14.66
N ASP A 62 10.76 -0.06 -15.87
CA ASP A 62 10.20 -0.85 -16.97
C ASP A 62 10.06 -2.33 -16.58
N LYS A 63 11.11 -2.93 -16.01
CA LYS A 63 11.07 -4.30 -15.49
C LYS A 63 10.08 -4.49 -14.34
N LEU A 64 9.99 -3.51 -13.43
CA LEU A 64 9.04 -3.55 -12.32
C LEU A 64 7.59 -3.35 -12.79
N SER A 65 7.38 -2.67 -13.92
CA SER A 65 6.04 -2.39 -14.48
C SER A 65 5.41 -3.57 -15.20
N VAL A 66 6.18 -4.65 -15.45
CA VAL A 66 5.68 -5.88 -16.07
C VAL A 66 4.60 -6.50 -15.17
N GLU A 67 3.40 -6.69 -15.71
CA GLU A 67 2.27 -7.27 -14.96
C GLU A 67 2.23 -8.81 -15.03
N GLU A 68 2.66 -9.39 -16.16
CA GLU A 68 2.61 -10.84 -16.41
C GLU A 68 4.00 -11.49 -16.26
N ASP A 69 4.07 -12.62 -15.54
CA ASP A 69 5.32 -13.38 -15.29
C ASP A 69 6.49 -12.53 -14.73
N ASN A 70 6.14 -11.49 -13.96
CA ASN A 70 7.14 -10.64 -13.32
C ASN A 70 7.92 -11.42 -12.25
N GLU A 71 9.23 -11.49 -12.44
CA GLU A 71 10.13 -12.19 -11.55
C GLU A 71 10.27 -11.54 -10.16
N PHE A 72 9.87 -10.28 -10.02
CA PHE A 72 9.85 -9.53 -8.77
C PHE A 72 8.55 -9.72 -7.97
N GLY A 73 7.54 -10.40 -8.53
CA GLY A 73 6.20 -10.50 -7.95
C GLY A 73 5.22 -9.48 -8.55
N ILE A 74 4.04 -9.36 -7.95
CA ILE A 74 2.98 -8.46 -8.44
C ILE A 74 3.22 -7.08 -7.85
N ILE A 75 3.73 -6.13 -8.63
CA ILE A 75 3.98 -4.77 -8.14
C ILE A 75 2.74 -3.90 -8.34
N LEU A 76 2.25 -3.31 -7.25
CA LEU A 76 1.14 -2.37 -7.28
C LEU A 76 1.57 -0.91 -7.24
N ARG A 77 2.70 -0.63 -6.59
CA ARG A 77 3.28 0.70 -6.59
C ARG A 77 4.75 0.63 -6.24
N ALA A 78 5.60 1.34 -6.95
CA ALA A 78 6.97 1.57 -6.52
C ALA A 78 7.24 3.07 -6.46
N LYS A 79 7.85 3.52 -5.37
CA LYS A 79 8.23 4.92 -5.21
C LYS A 79 9.63 4.98 -4.65
N GLY A 80 10.34 6.03 -4.99
CA GLY A 80 11.60 6.26 -4.36
C GLY A 80 12.15 7.63 -4.67
N ILE A 81 13.05 8.05 -3.81
CA ILE A 81 13.85 9.25 -3.98
C ILE A 81 15.31 8.82 -3.91
N VAL A 82 16.06 9.05 -4.98
CA VAL A 82 17.45 8.61 -5.09
C VAL A 82 18.35 9.70 -5.65
N PRO A 83 19.62 9.75 -5.24
CA PRO A 83 20.56 10.70 -5.79
C PRO A 83 20.94 10.32 -7.22
N ASP A 84 21.05 11.32 -8.08
CA ASP A 84 21.55 11.18 -9.44
C ASP A 84 23.08 11.32 -9.51
N LYS A 85 23.68 10.83 -10.60
CA LYS A 85 25.12 10.96 -10.89
C LYS A 85 25.53 12.44 -11.04
N GLU A 86 24.64 13.33 -11.45
CA GLU A 86 24.90 14.78 -11.55
C GLU A 86 24.75 15.54 -10.21
N GLY A 87 24.41 14.85 -9.11
CA GLY A 87 24.20 15.48 -7.80
C GLY A 87 22.81 16.11 -7.63
N LYS A 88 21.91 15.89 -8.58
CA LYS A 88 20.47 16.14 -8.44
C LYS A 88 19.82 14.96 -7.70
N TRP A 89 18.53 15.09 -7.42
CA TRP A 89 17.73 14.02 -6.84
C TRP A 89 16.60 13.67 -7.80
N LEU A 90 16.37 12.37 -7.97
CA LEU A 90 15.32 11.83 -8.79
C LEU A 90 14.30 11.18 -7.88
N GLU A 91 13.06 11.60 -8.02
CA GLU A 91 11.91 10.95 -7.42
C GLU A 91 11.17 10.20 -8.51
N PHE A 92 10.77 8.97 -8.23
CA PHE A 92 9.97 8.17 -9.13
C PHE A 92 8.72 7.67 -8.44
N ASP A 93 7.66 7.51 -9.21
CA ASP A 93 6.42 6.85 -8.82
C ASP A 93 5.99 5.95 -9.98
N LEU A 94 5.77 4.69 -9.71
CA LEU A 94 5.37 3.66 -10.64
C LEU A 94 4.09 3.04 -10.13
N VAL A 95 3.11 2.90 -11.01
CA VAL A 95 1.88 2.13 -10.84
C VAL A 95 1.83 1.09 -11.98
N PRO A 96 0.93 0.10 -11.93
CA PRO A 96 0.81 -0.87 -13.00
C PRO A 96 0.46 -0.15 -14.31
N GLY A 97 1.27 -0.37 -15.35
CA GLY A 97 1.10 0.23 -16.67
C GLY A 97 1.69 1.62 -16.90
N GLU A 98 2.09 2.37 -15.85
CA GLU A 98 2.69 3.71 -16.01
C GLU A 98 3.70 4.04 -14.91
N TYR A 99 4.75 4.76 -15.28
CA TYR A 99 5.68 5.34 -14.31
C TYR A 99 6.04 6.78 -14.68
N GLU A 100 6.36 7.56 -13.65
CA GLU A 100 6.85 8.93 -13.79
C GLU A 100 8.17 9.08 -13.03
N VAL A 101 9.13 9.75 -13.66
CA VAL A 101 10.40 10.15 -13.04
C VAL A 101 10.46 11.66 -13.07
N ARG A 102 10.68 12.28 -11.92
CA ARG A 102 10.73 13.74 -11.73
C ARG A 102 12.00 14.11 -10.96
N THR A 103 12.43 15.36 -11.11
CA THR A 103 13.50 15.90 -10.26
C THR A 103 12.92 16.25 -8.88
N GLY A 104 13.41 15.57 -7.85
CA GLY A 104 12.98 15.73 -6.46
C GLY A 104 13.81 16.78 -5.70
N SER A 105 13.40 17.03 -4.46
CA SER A 105 14.19 17.85 -3.53
C SER A 105 15.36 17.03 -2.97
N PRO A 106 16.50 17.66 -2.66
CA PRO A 106 17.61 16.94 -2.05
C PRO A 106 17.25 16.40 -0.66
N ASP A 107 17.52 15.12 -0.44
CA ASP A 107 17.36 14.41 0.83
C ASP A 107 18.75 14.04 1.41
N TYR A 108 18.80 13.43 2.60
CA TYR A 108 20.04 12.99 3.22
C TYR A 108 20.46 11.58 2.77
N THR A 109 19.51 10.74 2.33
CA THR A 109 19.76 9.38 1.81
C THR A 109 18.70 8.98 0.78
N GLY A 110 19.06 8.08 -0.13
CA GLY A 110 18.09 7.50 -1.04
C GLY A 110 17.13 6.55 -0.32
N LYS A 111 15.86 6.56 -0.68
CA LYS A 111 14.83 5.70 -0.12
C LYS A 111 14.03 5.07 -1.24
N LEU A 112 13.85 3.76 -1.17
CA LEU A 112 13.08 2.97 -2.10
C LEU A 112 11.94 2.32 -1.32
N CYS A 113 10.75 2.27 -1.92
CA CYS A 113 9.58 1.61 -1.38
C CYS A 113 8.80 0.95 -2.52
N VAL A 114 8.67 -0.37 -2.48
CA VAL A 114 7.91 -1.18 -3.43
C VAL A 114 6.79 -1.88 -2.68
N ILE A 115 5.57 -1.73 -3.16
CA ILE A 115 4.37 -2.30 -2.58
C ILE A 115 3.76 -3.23 -3.61
N GLY A 116 3.41 -4.44 -3.20
CA GLY A 116 2.90 -5.46 -4.11
C GLY A 116 2.60 -6.77 -3.42
N SER A 117 2.30 -7.83 -4.16
CA SER A 117 2.02 -9.17 -3.62
C SER A 117 3.10 -10.16 -4.05
N LYS A 118 3.47 -11.07 -3.14
CA LYS A 118 4.50 -12.10 -3.39
C LYS A 118 5.81 -11.50 -3.92
N LEU A 119 6.23 -10.37 -3.35
CA LEU A 119 7.43 -9.67 -3.76
C LEU A 119 8.69 -10.51 -3.51
N ASP A 120 9.57 -10.59 -4.50
CA ASP A 120 10.92 -11.14 -4.31
C ASP A 120 11.88 -10.02 -3.90
N GLU A 121 11.94 -9.78 -2.59
CA GLU A 121 12.78 -8.74 -1.98
C GLU A 121 14.26 -8.84 -2.39
N THR A 122 14.75 -10.05 -2.65
CA THR A 122 16.15 -10.27 -3.03
C THR A 122 16.39 -9.77 -4.44
N LYS A 123 15.54 -10.18 -5.38
CA LYS A 123 15.64 -9.71 -6.77
C LYS A 123 15.39 -8.22 -6.90
N ILE A 124 14.43 -7.68 -6.14
CA ILE A 124 14.16 -6.25 -6.11
C ILE A 124 15.42 -5.51 -5.64
N ALA A 125 16.07 -5.97 -4.56
CA ALA A 125 17.33 -5.40 -4.11
C ALA A 125 18.41 -5.48 -5.21
N GLU A 126 18.58 -6.63 -5.85
CA GLU A 126 19.55 -6.81 -6.95
C GLU A 126 19.26 -5.91 -8.17
N ALA A 127 17.99 -5.69 -8.52
CA ALA A 127 17.60 -4.79 -9.60
C ALA A 127 17.99 -3.33 -9.31
N PHE A 128 17.93 -2.94 -8.04
CA PHE A 128 18.43 -1.65 -7.55
C PHE A 128 19.95 -1.68 -7.21
N GLY A 129 20.66 -2.80 -7.39
CA GLY A 129 22.09 -2.92 -7.09
C GLY A 129 22.41 -2.82 -5.60
N LEU A 130 21.51 -3.29 -4.73
CA LEU A 130 21.61 -3.35 -3.27
C LEU A 130 22.02 -4.72 -2.73
#